data_AF-A0AAX2LTV7-F1
#
_entry.id   AF-A0AAX2LTV7-F1
#
_cell.length_a   1.000
_cell.length_b   1.000
_cell.length_c   1.000
_cell.angle_alpha   90.00
_cell.angle_beta   90.00
_cell.angle_gamma   90.00
#
_symmetry.space_group_name_H-M   'P 1'
#
loop_
_entity.id
_entity.type
_entity.pdbx_description
1 polymer ?
#
loop_
_entity_poly.entity_id
_entity_poly.type
_entity_poly.pdbx_seq_one_letter_code
_entity_poly.pdbx_strand_id
1 'polypeptide(L)'
;MNNTSVFAFALATLLSLVFPSTAFSETAPQPTESVSTWNTAYGGVDKSYDTHLLTLRDEIAPTFQTLTFHDSVTGRTMDYNLYIPEDYDSNKSYPLVLFMADASTTGKGAEAPLKQGYGGIIWATPENQAKHPSFVLVPAFAGPDNATNDDWEISQEVPMALRLLNHITFQYNVDKSRIYTTGQSMGGMVSFYLNAHYPNLFAASLFVGSQWDVKALAPLANMHFFYIVSAGDQKASAGMKALGDMLSDKGVSVASTEFSAQLPHQEQEQKIQQLLAKGEAINFVQFTKGTAPPKGNTHPGAEHMYSFDYAYQLEGVRDWLFAQRNSAYADVENIYLHDNATQAFTDFLTLAEHNNSLAQYEVGKAYQQGNGTDKNMVNALEWYKHSATLGYDRAILDLGIFYLEGKEVPQDYTLAHQYFEQAWQYGHMKAPRYLGLMAEHGLGENVDYAKAMKMYRAASDAGDITAAALIGHLYEQGLGVPQSNTDALNWYLKAAPSPEQAAANVHPRIQALLRLGYFYEHGIAVTQDKTQALRWYQVAATDLNAEAMAAVTRLSH
;
A
#
# COMPACT_ATOMS: atom_id res chain seq x y z
N MET A 1 12.69 -53.62 46.09
CA MET A 1 12.00 -54.67 46.90
C MET A 1 10.75 -54.05 47.50
N ASN A 2 9.64 -54.75 47.35
CA ASN A 2 8.25 -54.33 47.54
C ASN A 2 7.84 -54.10 49.00
N ASN A 3 6.81 -53.27 49.23
CA ASN A 3 5.43 -53.69 49.62
C ASN A 3 4.59 -52.44 50.01
N THR A 4 3.52 -52.05 49.27
CA THR A 4 2.07 -52.44 49.36
C THR A 4 1.37 -51.87 50.64
N SER A 5 0.20 -51.20 50.69
CA SER A 5 -1.12 -51.27 50.00
C SER A 5 -2.02 -50.05 50.42
N VAL A 6 -2.81 -49.35 49.58
CA VAL A 6 -4.23 -49.51 49.10
C VAL A 6 -5.27 -48.50 49.71
N PHE A 7 -6.26 -48.13 48.87
CA PHE A 7 -7.60 -47.45 49.05
C PHE A 7 -7.68 -45.94 48.74
N ALA A 8 -8.70 -45.37 48.08
CA ALA A 8 -9.76 -45.78 47.13
C ALA A 8 -10.49 -44.52 46.62
N PHE A 9 -11.12 -44.60 45.44
CA PHE A 9 -11.93 -43.57 44.76
C PHE A 9 -13.26 -43.29 45.49
N ALA A 10 -13.76 -42.05 45.42
CA ALA A 10 -15.16 -41.73 45.66
C ALA A 10 -15.69 -40.64 44.70
N LEU A 11 -16.78 -40.99 44.04
CA LEU A 11 -17.60 -40.28 43.06
C LEU A 11 -18.66 -39.44 43.79
N ALA A 12 -18.92 -38.20 43.36
CA ALA A 12 -20.00 -37.37 43.90
C ALA A 12 -21.14 -37.21 42.87
N THR A 13 -22.32 -37.74 43.22
CA THR A 13 -23.61 -37.54 42.55
C THR A 13 -24.32 -36.33 43.16
N LEU A 14 -24.95 -35.49 42.32
CA LEU A 14 -25.79 -34.36 42.74
C LEU A 14 -27.25 -34.62 42.34
N LEU A 15 -28.12 -34.57 43.35
CA LEU A 15 -29.57 -34.76 43.29
C LEU A 15 -30.29 -33.64 42.54
N SER A 16 -31.30 -34.02 41.78
CA SER A 16 -32.28 -33.16 41.12
C SER A 16 -33.40 -32.73 42.07
N LEU A 17 -33.82 -31.47 41.98
CA LEU A 17 -35.08 -30.95 42.52
C LEU A 17 -35.92 -30.42 41.37
N VAL A 18 -37.15 -30.94 41.27
CA VAL A 18 -38.15 -30.63 40.25
C VAL A 18 -39.13 -29.59 40.80
N PHE A 19 -39.42 -28.55 40.02
CA PHE A 19 -40.60 -27.69 40.19
C PHE A 19 -41.33 -27.52 38.84
N PRO A 20 -42.67 -27.34 38.86
CA PRO A 20 -43.54 -27.65 37.72
C PRO A 20 -43.60 -26.54 36.67
N SER A 21 -43.76 -26.97 35.41
CA SER A 21 -43.86 -26.14 34.22
C SER A 21 -45.25 -25.52 34.06
N THR A 22 -45.32 -24.19 34.10
CA THR A 22 -46.40 -23.41 33.49
C THR A 22 -45.88 -22.80 32.20
N ALA A 23 -46.50 -23.19 31.08
CA ALA A 23 -46.18 -22.74 29.75
C ALA A 23 -46.39 -21.22 29.60
N PHE A 24 -45.30 -20.49 29.41
CA PHE A 24 -45.31 -19.20 28.73
C PHE A 24 -44.79 -19.41 27.31
N SER A 25 -45.67 -19.20 26.34
CA SER A 25 -45.29 -19.02 24.94
C SER A 25 -44.70 -17.61 24.83
N GLU A 26 -43.38 -17.51 25.01
CA GLU A 26 -42.61 -16.39 24.48
C GLU A 26 -42.11 -16.82 23.10
N THR A 27 -42.85 -16.43 22.07
CA THR A 27 -42.26 -16.31 20.74
C THR A 27 -41.18 -15.25 20.84
N ALA A 28 -39.92 -15.69 20.95
CA ALA A 28 -38.77 -14.82 20.75
C ALA A 28 -38.95 -14.08 19.42
N PRO A 29 -38.80 -12.74 19.38
CA PRO A 29 -38.82 -12.04 18.12
C PRO A 29 -37.65 -12.57 17.29
N GLN A 30 -37.97 -13.23 16.18
CA GLN A 30 -37.00 -13.47 15.11
C GLN A 30 -36.43 -12.10 14.72
N PRO A 31 -35.10 -11.93 14.58
CA PRO A 31 -34.58 -10.72 13.99
C PRO A 31 -35.11 -10.69 12.56
N THR A 32 -36.09 -9.83 12.30
CA THR A 32 -36.35 -9.40 10.94
C THR A 32 -35.21 -8.47 10.58
N GLU A 33 -34.04 -9.03 10.26
CA GLU A 33 -32.96 -8.27 9.63
C GLU A 33 -33.50 -7.83 8.27
N SER A 34 -33.92 -6.57 8.20
CA SER A 34 -34.25 -5.94 6.93
C SER A 34 -32.94 -5.78 6.17
N VAL A 35 -32.63 -6.74 5.29
CA VAL A 35 -31.55 -6.60 4.31
C VAL A 35 -31.76 -5.30 3.55
N SER A 36 -30.72 -4.47 3.44
CA SER A 36 -30.86 -3.18 2.76
C SER A 36 -31.33 -3.37 1.31
N THR A 37 -32.26 -2.52 0.88
CA THR A 37 -32.70 -2.52 -0.52
C THR A 37 -31.63 -1.91 -1.40
N TRP A 38 -31.47 -2.43 -2.63
CA TRP A 38 -30.56 -1.84 -3.61
C TRP A 38 -30.78 -0.33 -3.78
N ASN A 39 -29.68 0.43 -3.77
CA ASN A 39 -29.67 1.88 -3.90
C ASN A 39 -28.66 2.31 -4.96
N THR A 40 -29.14 2.99 -6.01
CA THR A 40 -28.31 3.49 -7.12
C THR A 40 -27.40 4.66 -6.73
N ALA A 41 -27.60 5.24 -5.54
CA ALA A 41 -26.73 6.29 -4.98
C ALA A 41 -25.26 5.86 -4.86
N TYR A 42 -24.98 4.56 -4.80
CA TYR A 42 -23.62 4.01 -4.73
C TYR A 42 -23.00 3.67 -6.10
N GLY A 43 -23.71 3.93 -7.20
CA GLY A 43 -23.27 3.54 -8.55
C GLY A 43 -23.62 2.09 -8.88
N GLY A 44 -23.13 1.63 -10.03
CA GLY A 44 -23.42 0.29 -10.53
C GLY A 44 -24.75 0.17 -11.30
N VAL A 45 -25.14 -1.08 -11.54
CA VAL A 45 -26.43 -1.50 -12.13
C VAL A 45 -27.32 -2.11 -11.06
N ASP A 46 -28.61 -2.30 -11.33
CA ASP A 46 -29.55 -2.90 -10.37
C ASP A 46 -29.14 -4.34 -9.98
N LYS A 47 -28.83 -4.54 -8.69
CA LYS A 47 -28.53 -5.86 -8.10
C LYS A 47 -29.52 -6.24 -7.00
N SER A 48 -30.74 -5.70 -7.04
CA SER A 48 -31.79 -6.03 -6.06
C SER A 48 -32.15 -7.52 -6.00
N TYR A 49 -31.84 -8.28 -7.05
CA TYR A 49 -32.02 -9.73 -7.10
C TYR A 49 -30.98 -10.52 -6.30
N ASP A 50 -29.81 -9.94 -6.00
CA ASP A 50 -28.72 -10.61 -5.28
C ASP A 50 -28.81 -10.28 -3.78
N THR A 51 -29.68 -11.01 -3.08
CA THR A 51 -29.85 -10.83 -1.63
C THR A 51 -28.59 -11.15 -0.85
N HIS A 52 -27.72 -12.04 -1.37
CA HIS A 52 -26.46 -12.38 -0.70
C HIS A 52 -25.49 -11.20 -0.74
N LEU A 53 -25.32 -10.55 -1.89
CA LEU A 53 -24.54 -9.32 -2.00
C LEU A 53 -25.05 -8.23 -1.05
N LEU A 54 -26.37 -8.03 -1.00
CA LEU A 54 -26.96 -7.00 -0.14
C LEU A 54 -26.67 -7.25 1.34
N THR A 55 -26.83 -8.49 1.80
CA THR A 55 -26.44 -8.90 3.16
C THR A 55 -24.95 -8.68 3.40
N LEU A 56 -24.08 -9.15 2.49
CA LEU A 56 -22.64 -9.03 2.64
C LEU A 56 -22.18 -7.57 2.73
N ARG A 57 -22.82 -6.66 1.97
CA ARG A 57 -22.53 -5.22 2.06
C ARG A 57 -22.85 -4.65 3.43
N ASP A 58 -23.98 -5.04 4.01
CA ASP A 58 -24.41 -4.54 5.32
C ASP A 58 -23.54 -5.09 6.45
N GLU A 59 -23.02 -6.30 6.30
CA GLU A 59 -22.11 -6.93 7.25
C GLU A 59 -20.66 -6.42 7.13
N ILE A 60 -20.15 -6.32 5.90
CA ILE A 60 -18.71 -6.11 5.65
C ILE A 60 -18.35 -4.63 5.50
N ALA A 61 -19.18 -3.79 4.86
CA ALA A 61 -18.81 -2.38 4.70
C ALA A 61 -18.52 -1.64 6.02
N PRO A 62 -19.27 -1.90 7.13
CA PRO A 62 -18.98 -1.28 8.43
C PRO A 62 -17.66 -1.72 9.10
N THR A 63 -17.02 -2.81 8.62
CA THR A 63 -15.74 -3.27 9.19
C THR A 63 -14.55 -2.46 8.68
N PHE A 64 -14.75 -1.65 7.63
CA PHE A 64 -13.73 -0.75 7.11
C PHE A 64 -13.68 0.56 7.89
N GLN A 65 -12.46 1.08 8.06
CA GLN A 65 -12.25 2.44 8.56
C GLN A 65 -12.29 3.43 7.40
N THR A 66 -13.23 4.37 7.43
CA THR A 66 -13.23 5.50 6.48
C THR A 66 -12.30 6.60 6.98
N LEU A 67 -11.31 6.94 6.16
CA LEU A 67 -10.23 7.87 6.48
C LEU A 67 -10.01 8.85 5.33
N THR A 68 -9.33 9.96 5.60
CA THR A 68 -8.98 10.97 4.59
C THR A 68 -7.47 11.08 4.48
N PHE A 69 -6.95 10.90 3.27
CA PHE A 69 -5.55 11.10 2.93
C PHE A 69 -5.33 12.52 2.42
N HIS A 70 -4.37 13.22 2.99
CA HIS A 70 -3.95 14.54 2.55
C HIS A 70 -2.73 14.41 1.63
N ASP A 71 -2.94 14.62 0.33
CA ASP A 71 -1.86 14.54 -0.63
C ASP A 71 -1.05 15.84 -0.64
N SER A 72 0.11 15.80 -0.01
CA SER A 72 0.97 16.97 0.12
C SER A 72 1.49 17.49 -1.23
N VAL A 73 1.57 16.63 -2.26
CA VAL A 73 2.02 17.01 -3.61
C VAL A 73 1.01 17.94 -4.28
N THR A 74 -0.27 17.57 -4.26
CA THR A 74 -1.33 18.31 -4.97
C THR A 74 -2.09 19.27 -4.07
N GLY A 75 -1.98 19.13 -2.74
CA GLY A 75 -2.81 19.83 -1.76
C GLY A 75 -4.26 19.34 -1.70
N ARG A 76 -4.58 18.25 -2.39
CA ARG A 76 -5.93 17.64 -2.41
C ARG A 76 -6.08 16.61 -1.30
N THR A 77 -7.32 16.19 -1.09
CA THR A 77 -7.67 15.08 -0.21
C THR A 77 -8.28 13.93 -0.98
N MET A 78 -8.08 12.71 -0.48
CA MET A 78 -8.72 11.49 -0.96
C MET A 78 -9.35 10.78 0.22
N ASP A 79 -10.67 10.64 0.21
CA ASP A 79 -11.29 9.71 1.16
C ASP A 79 -11.01 8.27 0.71
N TYR A 80 -10.83 7.38 1.65
CA TYR A 80 -10.58 5.97 1.39
C TYR A 80 -11.11 5.11 2.53
N ASN A 81 -11.28 3.83 2.23
CA ASN A 81 -11.61 2.83 3.23
C ASN A 81 -10.44 1.87 3.38
N LEU A 82 -10.11 1.55 4.63
CA LEU A 82 -9.08 0.59 4.98
C LEU A 82 -9.67 -0.49 5.87
N TYR A 83 -9.62 -1.74 5.41
CA TYR A 83 -9.80 -2.90 6.25
C TYR A 83 -8.44 -3.33 6.79
N ILE A 84 -8.38 -3.54 8.11
CA ILE A 84 -7.22 -4.07 8.83
C ILE A 84 -7.62 -5.45 9.34
N PRO A 85 -6.80 -6.51 9.13
CA PRO A 85 -7.08 -7.84 9.68
C PRO A 85 -7.36 -7.79 11.19
N GLU A 86 -8.41 -8.49 11.66
CA GLU A 86 -8.88 -8.39 13.06
C GLU A 86 -7.77 -8.66 14.09
N ASP A 87 -6.90 -9.64 13.83
CA ASP A 87 -5.75 -10.00 14.67
C ASP A 87 -4.43 -9.42 14.14
N TYR A 88 -4.45 -8.17 13.67
CA TYR A 88 -3.24 -7.50 13.16
C TYR A 88 -2.16 -7.39 14.25
N ASP A 89 -1.01 -7.99 13.99
CA ASP A 89 0.21 -7.93 14.80
C ASP A 89 1.27 -7.14 14.04
N SER A 90 1.72 -6.01 14.58
CA SER A 90 2.74 -5.16 13.94
C SER A 90 4.08 -5.87 13.70
N ASN A 91 4.34 -7.00 14.38
CA ASN A 91 5.54 -7.80 14.18
C ASN A 91 5.42 -8.81 13.03
N LYS A 92 4.24 -8.97 12.44
CA LYS A 92 3.98 -9.83 11.28
C LYS A 92 3.70 -8.98 10.04
N SER A 93 4.14 -9.47 8.89
CA SER A 93 3.84 -8.84 7.60
C SER A 93 2.62 -9.49 6.95
N TYR A 94 1.73 -8.66 6.40
CA TYR A 94 0.47 -9.09 5.78
C TYR A 94 0.40 -8.59 4.34
N PRO A 95 -0.23 -9.33 3.40
CA PRO A 95 -0.53 -8.82 2.07
C PRO A 95 -1.46 -7.60 2.11
N LEU A 96 -1.50 -6.88 1.00
CA LEU A 96 -2.45 -5.79 0.78
C LEU A 96 -3.13 -5.95 -0.58
N VAL A 97 -4.46 -5.82 -0.62
CA VAL A 97 -5.24 -5.71 -1.86
C VAL A 97 -5.68 -4.27 -2.05
N LEU A 98 -5.23 -3.64 -3.13
CA LEU A 98 -5.73 -2.34 -3.60
C LEU A 98 -6.88 -2.58 -4.58
N PHE A 99 -8.12 -2.30 -4.16
CA PHE A 99 -9.29 -2.34 -5.03
C PHE A 99 -9.70 -0.92 -5.47
N MET A 100 -9.90 -0.74 -6.77
CA MET A 100 -10.38 0.51 -7.36
C MET A 100 -11.70 0.30 -8.09
N ALA A 101 -12.70 1.09 -7.72
CA ALA A 101 -14.06 0.97 -8.21
C ALA A 101 -14.26 1.58 -9.61
N ASP A 102 -15.43 1.28 -10.19
CA ASP A 102 -15.83 1.82 -11.50
C ASP A 102 -16.20 3.32 -11.42
N ALA A 103 -16.15 4.00 -12.57
CA ALA A 103 -16.45 5.42 -12.73
C ALA A 103 -17.83 5.84 -12.20
N SER A 104 -18.80 4.91 -12.13
CA SER A 104 -20.11 5.23 -11.55
C SER A 104 -20.08 5.45 -10.04
N THR A 105 -18.95 5.25 -9.35
CA THR A 105 -18.73 5.62 -7.94
C THR A 105 -18.12 7.01 -7.75
N THR A 106 -17.56 7.62 -8.80
CA THR A 106 -16.87 8.91 -8.73
C THR A 106 -17.80 9.98 -8.14
N GLY A 107 -17.32 10.69 -7.12
CA GLY A 107 -18.04 11.79 -6.46
C GLY A 107 -19.21 11.34 -5.56
N LYS A 108 -19.36 10.04 -5.25
CA LYS A 108 -20.44 9.51 -4.39
C LYS A 108 -20.01 9.19 -2.96
N GLY A 109 -18.81 9.63 -2.58
CA GLY A 109 -18.25 9.45 -1.24
C GLY A 109 -17.66 8.06 -1.01
N ALA A 110 -17.02 7.90 0.15
CA ALA A 110 -16.23 6.71 0.46
C ALA A 110 -17.04 5.42 0.56
N GLU A 111 -18.32 5.48 0.91
CA GLU A 111 -19.14 4.27 1.03
C GLU A 111 -19.44 3.61 -0.34
N ALA A 112 -19.48 4.41 -1.42
CA ALA A 112 -19.91 3.94 -2.73
C ALA A 112 -19.03 2.81 -3.31
N PRO A 113 -17.69 2.90 -3.31
CA PRO A 113 -16.81 1.80 -3.70
C PRO A 113 -17.04 0.47 -2.96
N LEU A 114 -17.45 0.50 -1.68
CA LEU A 114 -17.76 -0.71 -0.90
C LEU A 114 -19.15 -1.27 -1.21
N LYS A 115 -20.07 -0.40 -1.63
CA LYS A 115 -21.49 -0.74 -1.85
C LYS A 115 -21.89 -0.92 -3.31
N GLN A 116 -20.96 -0.72 -4.26
CA GLN A 116 -21.21 -0.89 -5.69
C GLN A 116 -21.40 -2.37 -6.10
N GLY A 117 -20.72 -3.30 -5.43
CA GLY A 117 -20.67 -4.72 -5.81
C GLY A 117 -19.74 -5.50 -4.90
N TYR A 118 -19.35 -6.71 -5.32
CA TYR A 118 -18.44 -7.55 -4.52
C TYR A 118 -17.01 -7.01 -4.43
N GLY A 119 -16.55 -6.26 -5.44
CA GLY A 119 -15.13 -5.94 -5.63
C GLY A 119 -14.41 -5.32 -4.43
N GLY A 120 -15.06 -4.41 -3.69
CA GLY A 120 -14.46 -3.76 -2.52
C GLY A 120 -14.54 -4.58 -1.23
N ILE A 121 -15.52 -5.47 -1.10
CA ILE A 121 -15.85 -6.14 0.17
C ILE A 121 -15.47 -7.62 0.20
N ILE A 122 -15.36 -8.29 -0.95
CA ILE A 122 -15.14 -9.75 -1.01
C ILE A 122 -13.80 -10.18 -0.37
N TRP A 123 -12.82 -9.28 -0.33
CA TRP A 123 -11.51 -9.52 0.26
C TRP A 123 -11.54 -9.48 1.80
N ALA A 124 -12.54 -8.82 2.38
CA ALA A 124 -12.70 -8.59 3.81
C ALA A 124 -13.75 -9.52 4.45
N THR A 125 -14.29 -10.50 3.72
CA THR A 125 -15.21 -11.48 4.33
C THR A 125 -14.47 -12.39 5.30
N PRO A 126 -15.16 -12.93 6.33
CA PRO A 126 -14.56 -13.89 7.25
C PRO A 126 -13.93 -15.09 6.55
N GLU A 127 -14.55 -15.61 5.49
CA GLU A 127 -14.04 -16.76 4.74
C GLU A 127 -12.73 -16.41 4.02
N ASN A 128 -12.66 -15.24 3.38
CA ASN A 128 -11.45 -14.81 2.69
C ASN A 128 -10.32 -14.49 3.69
N GLN A 129 -10.64 -13.79 4.78
CA GLN A 129 -9.66 -13.43 5.81
C GLN A 129 -9.16 -14.63 6.62
N ALA A 130 -9.97 -15.67 6.81
CA ALA A 130 -9.53 -16.91 7.44
C ALA A 130 -8.45 -17.64 6.62
N LYS A 131 -8.51 -17.54 5.28
CA LYS A 131 -7.50 -18.13 4.38
C LYS A 131 -6.33 -17.19 4.12
N HIS A 132 -6.64 -15.92 3.91
CA HIS A 132 -5.71 -14.88 3.45
C HIS A 132 -5.83 -13.61 4.29
N PRO A 133 -5.38 -13.62 5.56
CA PRO A 133 -5.37 -12.41 6.39
C PRO A 133 -4.62 -11.29 5.67
N SER A 134 -5.30 -10.20 5.35
CA SER A 134 -4.76 -9.15 4.47
C SER A 134 -5.44 -7.80 4.67
N PHE A 135 -4.68 -6.72 4.42
CA PHE A 135 -5.24 -5.38 4.31
C PHE A 135 -6.05 -5.24 3.02
N VAL A 136 -7.13 -4.45 3.07
CA VAL A 136 -7.90 -4.08 1.87
C VAL A 136 -8.00 -2.56 1.82
N LEU A 137 -7.40 -1.97 0.79
CA LEU A 137 -7.37 -0.53 0.56
C LEU A 137 -8.31 -0.18 -0.59
N VAL A 138 -9.28 0.70 -0.31
CA VAL A 138 -10.29 1.11 -1.28
C VAL A 138 -10.36 2.64 -1.36
N PRO A 139 -9.64 3.27 -2.31
CA PRO A 139 -9.73 4.71 -2.56
C PRO A 139 -11.11 5.12 -3.07
N ALA A 140 -11.56 6.32 -2.70
CA ALA A 140 -12.77 6.94 -3.23
C ALA A 140 -12.41 8.16 -4.08
N PHE A 141 -12.59 8.03 -5.40
CA PHE A 141 -12.34 9.11 -6.35
C PHE A 141 -13.41 10.19 -6.22
N ALA A 142 -12.98 11.43 -5.93
CA ALA A 142 -13.86 12.54 -5.62
C ALA A 142 -14.41 13.24 -6.86
N GLY A 143 -13.74 13.12 -8.02
CA GLY A 143 -14.12 13.86 -9.22
C GLY A 143 -13.71 15.34 -9.19
N PRO A 144 -14.28 16.21 -10.05
CA PRO A 144 -15.48 15.97 -10.88
C PRO A 144 -15.24 15.07 -12.10
N ASP A 145 -13.99 14.96 -12.57
CA ASP A 145 -13.63 14.08 -13.67
C ASP A 145 -13.26 12.69 -13.14
N ASN A 146 -13.52 11.67 -13.94
CA ASN A 146 -13.08 10.31 -13.63
C ASN A 146 -11.55 10.22 -13.51
N ALA A 147 -11.07 9.27 -12.70
CA ALA A 147 -9.65 9.01 -12.50
C ALA A 147 -8.93 8.74 -13.83
N THR A 148 -9.63 8.13 -14.78
CA THR A 148 -9.18 7.97 -16.17
C THR A 148 -10.38 7.91 -17.12
N ASN A 149 -10.11 8.05 -18.43
CA ASN A 149 -11.11 8.07 -19.48
C ASN A 149 -10.76 7.10 -20.62
N ASP A 150 -11.66 6.98 -21.60
CA ASP A 150 -11.50 6.07 -22.75
C ASP A 150 -10.30 6.43 -23.67
N ASP A 151 -9.79 7.66 -23.57
CA ASP A 151 -8.60 8.14 -24.28
C ASP A 151 -7.29 7.86 -23.51
N TRP A 152 -7.37 7.07 -22.43
CA TRP A 152 -6.26 6.65 -21.57
C TRP A 152 -5.55 7.80 -20.84
N GLU A 153 -6.22 8.94 -20.72
CA GLU A 153 -5.73 10.06 -19.93
C GLU A 153 -5.99 9.78 -18.45
N ILE A 154 -5.08 10.24 -17.59
CA ILE A 154 -5.22 10.12 -16.14
C ILE A 154 -5.47 11.47 -15.50
N SER A 155 -6.31 11.50 -14.46
CA SER A 155 -6.47 12.64 -13.59
C SER A 155 -5.38 12.65 -12.50
N GLN A 156 -5.31 13.74 -11.73
CA GLN A 156 -4.41 13.83 -10.57
C GLN A 156 -4.72 12.80 -9.47
N GLU A 157 -5.92 12.20 -9.50
CA GLU A 157 -6.30 11.21 -8.49
C GLU A 157 -5.60 9.86 -8.69
N VAL A 158 -5.12 9.53 -9.90
CA VAL A 158 -4.38 8.29 -10.16
C VAL A 158 -3.01 8.29 -9.46
N PRO A 159 -2.13 9.30 -9.65
CA PRO A 159 -0.91 9.40 -8.86
C PRO A 159 -1.18 9.59 -7.36
N MET A 160 -2.31 10.21 -6.98
CA MET A 160 -2.70 10.35 -5.58
C MET A 160 -3.02 8.98 -4.95
N ALA A 161 -3.71 8.08 -5.67
CA ALA A 161 -3.96 6.71 -5.21
C ALA A 161 -2.66 5.90 -5.00
N LEU A 162 -1.65 6.10 -5.86
CA LEU A 162 -0.32 5.52 -5.67
C LEU A 162 0.35 6.06 -4.40
N ARG A 163 0.29 7.38 -4.17
CA ARG A 163 0.86 7.98 -2.95
C ARG A 163 0.11 7.53 -1.69
N LEU A 164 -1.20 7.32 -1.77
CA LEU A 164 -1.99 6.69 -0.71
C LEU A 164 -1.51 5.25 -0.44
N LEU A 165 -1.29 4.43 -1.48
CA LEU A 165 -0.74 3.08 -1.30
C LEU A 165 0.63 3.13 -0.60
N ASN A 166 1.52 4.04 -1.00
CA ASN A 166 2.82 4.23 -0.35
C ASN A 166 2.69 4.69 1.11
N HIS A 167 1.71 5.54 1.41
CA HIS A 167 1.40 5.97 2.77
C HIS A 167 0.98 4.79 3.65
N ILE A 168 0.07 3.94 3.17
CA ILE A 168 -0.40 2.77 3.92
C ILE A 168 0.70 1.72 4.12
N THR A 169 1.46 1.42 3.06
CA THR A 169 2.57 0.44 3.14
C THR A 169 3.73 0.89 4.03
N PHE A 170 3.81 2.18 4.36
CA PHE A 170 4.74 2.69 5.36
C PHE A 170 4.17 2.64 6.77
N GLN A 171 2.89 3.00 6.95
CA GLN A 171 2.25 3.04 8.25
C GLN A 171 2.07 1.66 8.87
N TYR A 172 1.82 0.65 8.04
CA TYR A 172 1.55 -0.72 8.46
C TYR A 172 2.64 -1.66 7.96
N ASN A 173 2.84 -2.76 8.69
CA ASN A 173 3.72 -3.85 8.30
C ASN A 173 3.10 -4.65 7.13
N VAL A 174 3.06 -4.04 5.96
CA VAL A 174 2.62 -4.67 4.70
C VAL A 174 3.80 -5.43 4.09
N ASP A 175 3.55 -6.67 3.70
CA ASP A 175 4.48 -7.47 2.92
C ASP A 175 4.59 -6.89 1.50
N LYS A 176 5.69 -6.16 1.23
CA LYS A 176 5.93 -5.51 -0.07
C LYS A 176 6.04 -6.50 -1.23
N SER A 177 6.36 -7.76 -0.95
CA SER A 177 6.36 -8.82 -1.95
C SER A 177 4.95 -9.34 -2.27
N ARG A 178 3.92 -8.91 -1.53
CA ARG A 178 2.52 -9.35 -1.66
C ARG A 178 1.54 -8.18 -1.63
N ILE A 179 1.83 -7.17 -2.47
CA ILE A 179 0.88 -6.11 -2.79
C ILE A 179 0.17 -6.49 -4.09
N TYR A 180 -1.16 -6.52 -4.07
CA TYR A 180 -1.99 -6.86 -5.22
C TYR A 180 -2.83 -5.65 -5.62
N THR A 181 -3.13 -5.53 -6.91
CA THR A 181 -4.13 -4.56 -7.39
C THR A 181 -5.24 -5.24 -8.16
N THR A 182 -6.43 -4.70 -7.99
CA THR A 182 -7.58 -5.04 -8.82
C THR A 182 -8.45 -3.83 -9.01
N GLY A 183 -9.21 -3.82 -10.09
CA GLY A 183 -10.26 -2.86 -10.27
C GLY A 183 -11.18 -3.26 -11.41
N GLN A 184 -12.32 -2.57 -11.45
CA GLN A 184 -13.35 -2.79 -12.43
C GLN A 184 -13.58 -1.52 -13.25
N SER A 185 -13.76 -1.68 -14.57
CA SER A 185 -13.87 -0.55 -15.50
C SER A 185 -12.77 0.49 -15.29
N MET A 186 -13.10 1.77 -15.08
CA MET A 186 -12.16 2.84 -14.73
C MET A 186 -11.12 2.41 -13.69
N GLY A 187 -11.52 1.73 -12.60
CA GLY A 187 -10.57 1.27 -11.59
C GLY A 187 -9.57 0.25 -12.11
N GLY A 188 -9.99 -0.67 -12.99
CA GLY A 188 -9.08 -1.63 -13.62
C GLY A 188 -8.23 -0.98 -14.72
N MET A 189 -8.70 0.10 -15.36
CA MET A 189 -7.89 0.96 -16.22
C MET A 189 -6.75 1.62 -15.42
N VAL A 190 -7.05 2.12 -14.21
CA VAL A 190 -6.01 2.63 -13.30
C VAL A 190 -5.03 1.51 -12.91
N SER A 191 -5.51 0.29 -12.62
CA SER A 191 -4.61 -0.85 -12.39
C SER A 191 -3.70 -1.12 -13.59
N PHE A 192 -4.22 -1.07 -14.83
CA PHE A 192 -3.38 -1.24 -16.04
C PHE A 192 -2.31 -0.16 -16.12
N TYR A 193 -2.68 1.10 -15.94
CA TYR A 193 -1.75 2.22 -15.91
C TYR A 193 -0.63 1.99 -14.88
N LEU A 194 -1.00 1.62 -13.65
CA LEU A 194 -0.02 1.41 -12.58
C LEU A 194 0.91 0.22 -12.87
N ASN A 195 0.39 -0.90 -13.40
CA ASN A 195 1.24 -2.03 -13.78
C ASN A 195 2.21 -1.64 -14.91
N ALA A 196 1.74 -0.91 -15.93
CA ALA A 196 2.59 -0.48 -17.04
C ALA A 196 3.70 0.50 -16.61
N HIS A 197 3.41 1.42 -15.69
CA HIS A 197 4.36 2.45 -15.27
C HIS A 197 5.23 2.04 -14.07
N TYR A 198 4.76 1.09 -13.26
CA TYR A 198 5.43 0.61 -12.05
C TYR A 198 5.46 -0.93 -12.05
N PRO A 199 6.21 -1.54 -12.97
CA PRO A 199 6.11 -2.98 -13.24
C PRO A 199 6.53 -3.88 -12.06
N ASN A 200 7.28 -3.33 -11.10
CA ASN A 200 7.73 -4.03 -9.92
C ASN A 200 6.90 -3.70 -8.67
N LEU A 201 5.74 -3.02 -8.80
CA LEU A 201 4.92 -2.60 -7.66
C LEU A 201 4.02 -3.73 -7.14
N PHE A 202 3.42 -4.50 -8.04
CA PHE A 202 2.42 -5.52 -7.68
C PHE A 202 2.96 -6.92 -7.88
N ALA A 203 2.66 -7.81 -6.92
CA ALA A 203 2.92 -9.23 -7.02
C ALA A 203 2.05 -9.89 -8.08
N ALA A 204 0.79 -9.48 -8.15
CA ALA A 204 -0.15 -9.88 -9.19
C ALA A 204 -1.32 -8.91 -9.30
N SER A 205 -2.01 -8.99 -10.43
CA SER A 205 -3.13 -8.10 -10.75
C SER A 205 -4.37 -8.87 -11.21
N LEU A 206 -5.55 -8.32 -10.92
CA LEU A 206 -6.84 -8.79 -11.45
C LEU A 206 -7.55 -7.62 -12.15
N PHE A 207 -7.53 -7.64 -13.49
CA PHE A 207 -8.20 -6.65 -14.33
C PHE A 207 -9.60 -7.12 -14.69
N VAL A 208 -10.63 -6.35 -14.33
CA VAL A 208 -12.03 -6.76 -14.53
C VAL A 208 -12.75 -5.78 -15.45
N GLY A 209 -13.26 -6.26 -16.58
CA GLY A 209 -14.06 -5.48 -17.54
C GLY A 209 -13.45 -4.13 -17.88
N SER A 210 -12.13 -4.09 -18.11
CA SER A 210 -11.35 -2.85 -18.29
C SER A 210 -10.62 -2.88 -19.63
N GLN A 211 -9.91 -1.81 -20.00
CA GLN A 211 -9.06 -1.74 -21.18
C GLN A 211 -7.97 -0.68 -21.02
N TRP A 212 -6.89 -0.74 -21.80
CA TRP A 212 -5.86 0.30 -21.81
C TRP A 212 -5.17 0.38 -23.17
N ASP A 213 -4.35 1.42 -23.41
CA ASP A 213 -3.53 1.51 -24.62
C ASP A 213 -2.51 0.37 -24.63
N VAL A 214 -2.74 -0.60 -25.51
CA VAL A 214 -1.89 -1.79 -25.67
C VAL A 214 -0.42 -1.43 -25.93
N LYS A 215 -0.14 -0.28 -26.53
CA LYS A 215 1.24 0.19 -26.79
C LYS A 215 2.00 0.45 -25.49
N ALA A 216 1.31 0.84 -24.43
CA ALA A 216 1.89 1.05 -23.11
C ALA A 216 2.00 -0.24 -22.30
N LEU A 217 1.32 -1.32 -22.70
CA LEU A 217 1.23 -2.56 -21.91
C LEU A 217 2.36 -3.56 -22.16
N ALA A 218 3.39 -3.21 -22.92
CA ALA A 218 4.55 -4.09 -23.13
C ALA A 218 5.19 -4.63 -21.82
N PRO A 219 5.25 -3.87 -20.70
CA PRO A 219 5.76 -4.37 -19.43
C PRO A 219 4.98 -5.56 -18.84
N LEU A 220 3.69 -5.71 -19.15
CA LEU A 220 2.84 -6.79 -18.61
C LEU A 220 3.28 -8.19 -19.06
N ALA A 221 4.13 -8.30 -20.09
CA ALA A 221 4.66 -9.57 -20.58
C ALA A 221 5.40 -10.41 -19.52
N ASN A 222 5.88 -9.76 -18.45
CA ASN A 222 6.65 -10.42 -17.38
C ASN A 222 5.88 -10.46 -16.04
N MET A 223 4.55 -10.28 -16.07
CA MET A 223 3.72 -10.14 -14.86
C MET A 223 2.77 -11.32 -14.67
N HIS A 224 2.31 -11.48 -13.43
CA HIS A 224 1.26 -12.41 -13.05
C HIS A 224 -0.07 -11.67 -13.04
N PHE A 225 -1.00 -12.02 -13.91
CA PHE A 225 -2.34 -11.43 -13.82
C PHE A 225 -3.47 -12.31 -14.37
N PHE A 226 -4.66 -12.02 -13.85
CA PHE A 226 -5.92 -12.38 -14.47
C PHE A 226 -6.51 -11.18 -15.21
N TYR A 227 -7.03 -11.43 -16.40
CA TYR A 227 -7.85 -10.48 -17.14
C TYR A 227 -9.21 -11.12 -17.42
N ILE A 228 -10.26 -10.55 -16.84
CA ILE A 228 -11.61 -11.10 -16.89
C ILE A 228 -12.56 -10.10 -17.55
N VAL A 229 -13.24 -10.50 -18.62
CA VAL A 229 -14.17 -9.63 -19.37
C VAL A 229 -15.42 -10.40 -19.81
N SER A 230 -16.51 -9.70 -20.12
CA SER A 230 -17.60 -10.28 -20.91
C SER A 230 -17.30 -10.17 -22.40
N ALA A 231 -17.56 -11.22 -23.19
CA ALA A 231 -17.55 -11.15 -24.65
C ALA A 231 -18.60 -10.18 -25.21
N GLY A 232 -19.63 -9.83 -24.43
CA GLY A 232 -20.62 -8.82 -24.78
C GLY A 232 -20.14 -7.38 -24.54
N ASP A 233 -19.09 -7.19 -23.73
CA ASP A 233 -18.44 -5.89 -23.54
C ASP A 233 -17.42 -5.65 -24.65
N GLN A 234 -17.83 -4.92 -25.68
CA GLN A 234 -17.03 -4.71 -26.88
C GLN A 234 -15.69 -4.00 -26.61
N LYS A 235 -15.64 -3.08 -25.64
CA LYS A 235 -14.41 -2.32 -25.35
C LYS A 235 -13.41 -3.22 -24.63
N ALA A 236 -13.82 -3.84 -23.53
CA ALA A 236 -12.94 -4.69 -22.74
C ALA A 236 -12.52 -5.96 -23.51
N SER A 237 -13.45 -6.60 -24.24
CA SER A 237 -13.10 -7.79 -25.05
C SER A 237 -12.16 -7.47 -26.20
N ALA A 238 -12.30 -6.31 -26.86
CA ALA A 238 -11.35 -5.85 -27.87
C ALA A 238 -9.97 -5.56 -27.27
N GLY A 239 -9.92 -4.91 -26.09
CA GLY A 239 -8.67 -4.66 -25.35
C GLY A 239 -7.97 -5.97 -24.94
N MET A 240 -8.73 -6.95 -24.43
CA MET A 240 -8.21 -8.30 -24.15
C MET A 240 -7.61 -8.97 -25.37
N LYS A 241 -8.31 -8.92 -26.51
CA LYS A 241 -7.78 -9.47 -27.76
C LYS A 241 -6.48 -8.78 -28.17
N ALA A 242 -6.45 -7.44 -28.15
CA ALA A 242 -5.27 -6.67 -28.54
C ALA A 242 -4.05 -6.98 -27.64
N LEU A 243 -4.27 -7.09 -26.32
CA LEU A 243 -3.22 -7.50 -25.38
C LEU A 243 -2.76 -8.93 -25.63
N GLY A 244 -3.69 -9.87 -25.87
CA GLY A 244 -3.36 -11.25 -26.22
C GLY A 244 -2.53 -11.37 -27.50
N ASP A 245 -2.89 -10.63 -28.56
CA ASP A 245 -2.13 -10.58 -29.81
C ASP A 245 -0.71 -10.04 -29.55
N MET A 246 -0.57 -8.94 -28.78
CA MET A 246 0.73 -8.36 -28.43
C MET A 246 1.62 -9.31 -27.62
N LEU A 247 1.04 -10.04 -26.65
CA LEU A 247 1.76 -11.04 -25.86
C LEU A 247 2.21 -12.22 -26.73
N SER A 248 1.34 -12.69 -27.63
CA SER A 248 1.68 -13.74 -28.59
C SER A 248 2.82 -13.31 -29.52
N ASP A 249 2.82 -12.07 -30.01
CA ASP A 249 3.89 -11.51 -30.84
C ASP A 249 5.24 -11.46 -30.11
N LYS A 250 5.20 -11.33 -28.77
CA LYS A 250 6.38 -11.40 -27.89
C LYS A 250 6.76 -12.83 -27.48
N GLY A 251 6.02 -13.84 -27.92
CA GLY A 251 6.25 -15.24 -27.55
C GLY A 251 5.86 -15.56 -26.10
N VAL A 252 4.99 -14.75 -25.48
CA VAL A 252 4.50 -14.96 -24.12
C VAL A 252 3.24 -15.82 -24.14
N SER A 253 3.27 -16.94 -23.42
CA SER A 253 2.13 -17.84 -23.30
C SER A 253 1.02 -17.25 -22.43
N VAL A 254 -0.23 -17.42 -22.87
CA VAL A 254 -1.43 -17.00 -22.15
C VAL A 254 -2.38 -18.18 -22.03
N ALA A 255 -2.78 -18.51 -20.81
CA ALA A 255 -3.86 -19.45 -20.58
C ALA A 255 -5.20 -18.75 -20.80
N SER A 256 -6.12 -19.36 -21.53
CA SER A 256 -7.46 -18.79 -21.75
C SER A 256 -8.57 -19.81 -21.51
N THR A 257 -9.74 -19.33 -21.06
CA THR A 257 -10.99 -20.09 -20.97
C THR A 257 -12.19 -19.18 -21.24
N GLU A 258 -13.26 -19.75 -21.78
CA GLU A 258 -14.54 -19.08 -21.96
C GLU A 258 -15.67 -19.93 -21.38
N PHE A 259 -16.58 -19.30 -20.63
CA PHE A 259 -17.77 -19.97 -20.09
C PHE A 259 -18.89 -18.98 -19.75
N SER A 260 -20.11 -19.47 -19.57
CA SER A 260 -21.26 -18.64 -19.16
C SER A 260 -21.08 -18.12 -17.73
N ALA A 261 -21.28 -16.82 -17.50
CA ALA A 261 -21.29 -16.23 -16.16
C ALA A 261 -22.40 -16.84 -15.25
N GLN A 262 -23.44 -17.41 -15.86
CA GLN A 262 -24.55 -18.08 -15.17
C GLN A 262 -24.33 -19.59 -14.97
N LEU A 263 -23.14 -20.14 -15.28
CA LEU A 263 -22.84 -21.51 -14.88
C LEU A 263 -22.97 -21.66 -13.36
N PRO A 264 -23.38 -22.84 -12.85
CA PRO A 264 -23.29 -23.11 -11.42
C PRO A 264 -21.89 -22.81 -10.88
N HIS A 265 -21.80 -22.18 -9.71
CA HIS A 265 -20.52 -21.70 -9.15
C HIS A 265 -19.44 -22.78 -9.12
N GLN A 266 -19.79 -24.01 -8.70
CA GLN A 266 -18.87 -25.14 -8.72
C GLN A 266 -18.31 -25.47 -10.13
N GLU A 267 -19.12 -25.33 -11.18
CA GLU A 267 -18.66 -25.53 -12.56
C GLU A 267 -17.75 -24.39 -13.02
N GLN A 268 -18.01 -23.15 -12.58
CA GLN A 268 -17.10 -22.02 -12.82
C GLN A 268 -15.74 -22.29 -12.18
N GLU A 269 -15.70 -22.71 -10.91
CA GLU A 269 -14.46 -23.07 -10.22
C GLU A 269 -13.72 -24.23 -10.91
N GLN A 270 -14.43 -25.23 -11.43
CA GLN A 270 -13.80 -26.29 -12.23
C GLN A 270 -13.15 -25.74 -13.50
N LYS A 271 -13.76 -24.76 -14.18
CA LYS A 271 -13.15 -24.09 -15.34
C LYS A 271 -11.90 -23.31 -14.96
N ILE A 272 -11.91 -22.63 -13.82
CA ILE A 272 -10.73 -21.92 -13.29
C ILE A 272 -9.62 -22.89 -12.91
N GLN A 273 -9.94 -24.01 -12.25
CA GLN A 273 -8.94 -25.04 -11.94
C GLN A 273 -8.31 -25.64 -13.21
N GLN A 274 -9.12 -25.92 -14.24
CA GLN A 274 -8.62 -26.39 -15.54
C GLN A 274 -7.74 -25.35 -16.24
N LEU A 275 -8.05 -24.05 -16.10
CA LEU A 275 -7.24 -22.96 -16.60
C LEU A 275 -5.88 -22.91 -15.88
N LEU A 276 -5.90 -22.88 -14.55
CA LEU A 276 -4.71 -22.80 -13.70
C LEU A 276 -3.80 -24.03 -13.82
N ALA A 277 -4.35 -25.20 -14.12
CA ALA A 277 -3.58 -26.40 -14.40
C ALA A 277 -2.65 -26.28 -15.63
N LYS A 278 -2.84 -25.25 -16.47
CA LYS A 278 -1.92 -24.93 -17.57
C LYS A 278 -0.61 -24.30 -17.08
N GLY A 279 -0.58 -23.74 -15.87
CA GLY A 279 0.64 -23.22 -15.24
C GLY A 279 1.14 -21.88 -15.79
N GLU A 280 0.30 -21.13 -16.52
CA GLU A 280 0.68 -19.85 -17.12
C GLU A 280 0.56 -18.70 -16.12
N ALA A 281 1.49 -17.74 -16.20
CA ALA A 281 1.46 -16.52 -15.37
C ALA A 281 0.33 -15.55 -15.77
N ILE A 282 -0.07 -15.58 -17.05
CA ILE A 282 -1.10 -14.71 -17.63
C ILE A 282 -2.33 -15.53 -17.97
N ASN A 283 -3.47 -15.15 -17.39
CA ASN A 283 -4.71 -15.93 -17.43
C ASN A 283 -5.89 -15.06 -17.91
N PHE A 284 -6.51 -15.45 -19.02
CA PHE A 284 -7.68 -14.76 -19.59
C PHE A 284 -8.95 -15.57 -19.35
N VAL A 285 -9.96 -14.91 -18.78
CA VAL A 285 -11.30 -15.46 -18.60
C VAL A 285 -12.28 -14.59 -19.36
N GLN A 286 -13.05 -15.21 -20.25
CA GLN A 286 -14.09 -14.52 -20.97
C GLN A 286 -15.45 -15.11 -20.63
N PHE A 287 -16.37 -14.28 -20.13
CA PHE A 287 -17.75 -14.69 -19.97
C PHE A 287 -18.45 -14.68 -21.33
N THR A 288 -19.18 -15.77 -21.64
CA THR A 288 -19.91 -15.88 -22.91
C THR A 288 -20.93 -14.76 -23.04
N LYS A 289 -21.03 -14.18 -24.24
CA LYS A 289 -21.96 -13.08 -24.54
C LYS A 289 -23.40 -13.44 -24.18
N GLY A 290 -24.10 -12.52 -23.54
CA GLY A 290 -25.50 -12.62 -23.14
C GLY A 290 -25.71 -13.33 -21.80
N THR A 291 -24.64 -13.70 -21.10
CA THR A 291 -24.74 -14.49 -19.86
C THR A 291 -24.50 -13.69 -18.59
N ALA A 292 -23.75 -12.58 -18.63
CA ALA A 292 -23.53 -11.76 -17.44
C ALA A 292 -24.80 -11.00 -17.01
N PRO A 293 -25.57 -10.34 -17.91
CA PRO A 293 -26.78 -9.64 -17.50
C PRO A 293 -27.93 -10.59 -17.09
N PRO A 294 -28.80 -10.18 -16.17
CA PRO A 294 -30.08 -10.83 -15.95
C PRO A 294 -30.90 -10.92 -17.25
N LYS A 295 -31.65 -12.02 -17.39
CA LYS A 295 -32.42 -12.30 -18.61
C LYS A 295 -33.43 -11.18 -18.88
N GLY A 296 -33.42 -10.64 -20.11
CA GLY A 296 -34.30 -9.54 -20.52
C GLY A 296 -33.79 -8.15 -20.17
N ASN A 297 -32.60 -8.02 -19.57
CA ASN A 297 -31.97 -6.72 -19.39
C ASN A 297 -31.55 -6.12 -20.74
N THR A 298 -31.93 -4.87 -21.00
CA THR A 298 -31.62 -4.15 -22.25
C THR A 298 -30.68 -2.96 -22.04
N HIS A 299 -30.07 -2.82 -20.86
CA HIS A 299 -29.19 -1.71 -20.55
C HIS A 299 -27.92 -1.77 -21.43
N PRO A 300 -27.53 -0.71 -22.15
CA PRO A 300 -26.40 -0.74 -23.09
C PRO A 300 -25.05 -1.15 -22.48
N GLY A 301 -24.84 -0.87 -21.19
CA GLY A 301 -23.64 -1.27 -20.44
C GLY A 301 -23.83 -2.52 -19.56
N ALA A 302 -24.89 -3.30 -19.76
CA ALA A 302 -25.20 -4.43 -18.88
C ALA A 302 -24.07 -5.49 -18.89
N GLU A 303 -23.62 -5.89 -20.07
CA GLU A 303 -22.55 -6.90 -20.23
C GLU A 303 -21.28 -6.50 -19.49
N HIS A 304 -20.95 -5.22 -19.53
CA HIS A 304 -19.83 -4.63 -18.81
C HIS A 304 -20.06 -4.71 -17.30
N MET A 305 -21.10 -4.03 -16.79
CA MET A 305 -21.24 -3.80 -15.35
C MET A 305 -21.65 -5.03 -14.53
N TYR A 306 -22.43 -5.96 -15.10
CA TYR A 306 -22.79 -7.20 -14.40
C TYR A 306 -21.63 -8.21 -14.36
N SER A 307 -20.71 -8.16 -15.33
CA SER A 307 -19.59 -9.11 -15.36
C SER A 307 -18.64 -8.97 -14.16
N PHE A 308 -18.64 -7.81 -13.50
CA PHE A 308 -17.73 -7.52 -12.41
C PHE A 308 -17.94 -8.45 -11.22
N ASP A 309 -19.20 -8.63 -10.80
CA ASP A 309 -19.53 -9.44 -9.62
C ASP A 309 -19.12 -10.90 -9.83
N TYR A 310 -19.45 -11.46 -11.00
CA TYR A 310 -19.04 -12.82 -11.34
C TYR A 310 -17.53 -13.00 -11.31
N ALA A 311 -16.76 -12.04 -11.84
CA ALA A 311 -15.31 -12.09 -11.80
C ALA A 311 -14.77 -12.13 -10.36
N TYR A 312 -15.32 -11.28 -9.48
CA TYR A 312 -14.90 -11.22 -8.08
C TYR A 312 -15.36 -12.40 -7.25
N GLN A 313 -16.40 -13.13 -7.65
CA GLN A 313 -16.89 -14.32 -6.96
C GLN A 313 -16.03 -15.58 -7.20
N LEU A 314 -15.18 -15.60 -8.24
CA LEU A 314 -14.29 -16.71 -8.55
C LEU A 314 -13.20 -16.88 -7.48
N GLU A 315 -13.40 -17.84 -6.58
CA GLU A 315 -12.52 -18.10 -5.44
C GLU A 315 -11.14 -18.57 -5.89
N GLY A 316 -11.07 -19.47 -6.88
CA GLY A 316 -9.78 -19.94 -7.41
C GLY A 316 -8.92 -18.81 -8.00
N VAL A 317 -9.53 -17.72 -8.49
CA VAL A 317 -8.79 -16.53 -8.95
C VAL A 317 -8.23 -15.74 -7.76
N ARG A 318 -9.03 -15.56 -6.69
CA ARG A 318 -8.58 -14.89 -5.46
C ARG A 318 -7.47 -15.68 -4.77
N ASP A 319 -7.63 -17.00 -4.62
CA ASP A 319 -6.62 -17.90 -4.06
C ASP A 319 -5.33 -17.86 -4.88
N TRP A 320 -5.43 -17.86 -6.21
CA TRP A 320 -4.27 -17.73 -7.08
C TRP A 320 -3.57 -16.38 -6.89
N LEU A 321 -4.32 -15.27 -6.77
CA LEU A 321 -3.74 -13.94 -6.54
C LEU A 321 -2.90 -13.92 -5.25
N PHE A 322 -3.43 -14.42 -4.14
CA PHE A 322 -2.73 -14.49 -2.85
C PHE A 322 -1.54 -15.48 -2.83
N ALA A 323 -1.51 -16.44 -3.75
CA ALA A 323 -0.36 -17.33 -3.93
C ALA A 323 0.82 -16.64 -4.64
N GLN A 324 0.59 -15.52 -5.33
CA GLN A 324 1.65 -14.83 -6.05
C GLN A 324 2.53 -14.02 -5.09
N ARG A 325 3.82 -14.00 -5.41
CA ARG A 325 4.81 -13.10 -4.82
C ARG A 325 5.47 -12.32 -5.94
N ASN A 326 5.76 -11.07 -5.68
CA ASN A 326 6.56 -10.25 -6.54
C ASN A 326 8.00 -10.80 -6.52
N SER A 327 8.34 -11.60 -7.54
CA SER A 327 9.68 -12.17 -7.69
C SER A 327 10.75 -11.09 -7.73
N ALA A 328 10.42 -9.88 -8.21
CA ALA A 328 11.37 -8.77 -8.20
C ALA A 328 11.85 -8.41 -6.78
N TYR A 329 11.02 -8.58 -5.76
CA TYR A 329 11.40 -8.41 -4.35
C TYR A 329 11.93 -9.71 -3.74
N ALA A 330 11.25 -10.83 -3.94
CA ALA A 330 11.62 -12.09 -3.31
C ALA A 330 13.00 -12.60 -3.78
N ASP A 331 13.33 -12.43 -5.06
CA ASP A 331 14.63 -12.86 -5.60
C ASP A 331 15.76 -11.98 -5.05
N VAL A 332 15.53 -10.67 -4.90
CA VAL A 332 16.48 -9.75 -4.27
C VAL A 332 16.66 -10.11 -2.79
N GLU A 333 15.57 -10.40 -2.07
CA GLU A 333 15.64 -10.83 -0.66
C GLU A 333 16.47 -12.11 -0.49
N ASN A 334 16.29 -13.09 -1.38
CA ASN A 334 17.09 -14.30 -1.37
C ASN A 334 18.58 -14.01 -1.63
N ILE A 335 18.90 -13.06 -2.50
CA ILE A 335 20.28 -12.67 -2.78
C ILE A 335 20.95 -12.04 -1.54
N TYR A 336 20.22 -11.29 -0.71
CA TYR A 336 20.80 -10.77 0.54
C TYR A 336 21.20 -11.87 1.53
N LEU A 337 20.68 -13.10 1.38
CA LEU A 337 21.08 -14.24 2.19
C LEU A 337 22.40 -14.88 1.70
N HIS A 338 22.96 -14.44 0.56
CA HIS A 338 24.25 -14.92 0.10
C HIS A 338 25.39 -14.36 0.95
N ASP A 339 26.20 -15.24 1.53
CA ASP A 339 27.42 -14.86 2.27
C ASP A 339 28.56 -14.35 1.36
N ASN A 340 28.41 -14.47 0.03
CA ASN A 340 29.43 -14.08 -0.94
C ASN A 340 29.00 -12.85 -1.74
N ALA A 341 29.67 -11.73 -1.48
CA ALA A 341 29.41 -10.45 -2.12
C ALA A 341 29.55 -10.47 -3.66
N THR A 342 30.51 -11.20 -4.22
CA THR A 342 30.70 -11.28 -5.68
C THR A 342 29.60 -12.08 -6.34
N GLN A 343 29.13 -13.15 -5.69
CA GLN A 343 27.97 -13.90 -6.17
C GLN A 343 26.71 -13.05 -6.11
N ALA A 344 26.47 -12.39 -4.97
CA ALA A 344 25.34 -11.49 -4.79
C ALA A 344 25.31 -10.37 -5.86
N PHE A 345 26.46 -9.76 -6.14
CA PHE A 345 26.58 -8.77 -7.22
C PHE A 345 26.18 -9.35 -8.59
N THR A 346 26.65 -10.56 -8.91
CA THR A 346 26.35 -11.22 -10.19
C THR A 346 24.86 -11.54 -10.33
N ASP A 347 24.22 -11.99 -9.25
CA ASP A 347 22.80 -12.30 -9.23
C ASP A 347 21.95 -11.03 -9.33
N PHE A 348 22.33 -9.96 -8.61
CA PHE A 348 21.70 -8.65 -8.77
C PHE A 348 21.84 -8.12 -10.19
N LEU A 349 23.02 -8.26 -10.80
CA LEU A 349 23.24 -7.82 -12.19
C LEU A 349 22.32 -8.58 -13.16
N THR A 350 22.17 -9.88 -12.97
CA THR A 350 21.28 -10.71 -13.78
C THR A 350 19.83 -10.22 -13.68
N LEU A 351 19.33 -9.94 -12.47
CA LEU A 351 17.97 -9.40 -12.29
C LEU A 351 17.85 -7.97 -12.84
N ALA A 352 18.88 -7.15 -12.66
CA ALA A 352 18.91 -5.76 -13.11
C ALA A 352 18.82 -5.63 -14.65
N GLU A 353 19.48 -6.54 -15.38
CA GLU A 353 19.39 -6.66 -16.84
C GLU A 353 17.98 -7.04 -17.33
N HIS A 354 17.16 -7.65 -16.46
CA HIS A 354 15.76 -7.96 -16.72
C HIS A 354 14.79 -6.89 -16.20
N ASN A 355 15.25 -5.63 -16.06
CA ASN A 355 14.44 -4.48 -15.63
C ASN A 355 13.83 -4.62 -14.21
N ASN A 356 14.50 -5.36 -13.33
CA ASN A 356 14.17 -5.30 -11.91
C ASN A 356 14.75 -4.02 -11.30
N SER A 357 13.88 -3.08 -10.94
CA SER A 357 14.28 -1.75 -10.46
C SER A 357 14.98 -1.80 -9.10
N LEU A 358 14.61 -2.73 -8.22
CA LEU A 358 15.27 -2.94 -6.94
C LEU A 358 16.68 -3.54 -7.13
N ALA A 359 16.82 -4.52 -8.02
CA ALA A 359 18.12 -5.08 -8.36
C ALA A 359 19.03 -4.03 -9.01
N GLN A 360 18.50 -3.20 -9.92
CA GLN A 360 19.25 -2.07 -10.50
C GLN A 360 19.76 -1.11 -9.42
N TYR A 361 18.95 -0.83 -8.40
CA TYR A 361 19.38 -0.04 -7.25
C TYR A 361 20.50 -0.73 -6.46
N GLU A 362 20.40 -2.05 -6.22
CA GLU A 362 21.43 -2.82 -5.51
C GLU A 362 22.74 -2.94 -6.29
N VAL A 363 22.69 -3.09 -7.62
CA VAL A 363 23.88 -3.02 -8.49
C VAL A 363 24.52 -1.63 -8.39
N GLY A 364 23.71 -0.56 -8.38
CA GLY A 364 24.17 0.80 -8.15
C GLY A 364 24.95 0.94 -6.84
N LYS A 365 24.38 0.44 -5.74
CA LYS A 365 25.04 0.41 -4.42
C LYS A 365 26.32 -0.42 -4.42
N ALA A 366 26.31 -1.59 -5.05
CA ALA A 366 27.47 -2.46 -5.11
C ALA A 366 28.65 -1.76 -5.80
N TYR A 367 28.41 -1.10 -6.94
CA TYR A 367 29.42 -0.27 -7.60
C TYR A 367 29.85 0.95 -6.78
N GLN A 368 28.94 1.59 -6.06
CA GLN A 368 29.28 2.74 -5.21
C GLN A 368 30.22 2.34 -4.06
N GLN A 369 29.97 1.17 -3.45
CA GLN A 369 30.66 0.69 -2.26
C GLN A 369 31.87 -0.21 -2.57
N GLY A 370 31.96 -0.74 -3.79
CA GLY A 370 32.92 -1.79 -4.14
C GLY A 370 32.59 -3.14 -3.50
N ASN A 371 31.30 -3.43 -3.30
CA ASN A 371 30.85 -4.67 -2.67
C ASN A 371 30.64 -5.75 -3.73
N GLY A 372 31.52 -6.75 -3.78
CA GLY A 372 31.47 -7.82 -4.78
C GLY A 372 31.95 -7.44 -6.18
N THR A 373 32.30 -6.17 -6.39
CA THR A 373 32.80 -5.56 -7.63
C THR A 373 33.77 -4.43 -7.30
N ASP A 374 34.54 -3.93 -8.27
CA ASP A 374 35.38 -2.76 -8.07
C ASP A 374 34.53 -1.49 -7.94
N LYS A 375 34.95 -0.58 -7.04
CA LYS A 375 34.27 0.70 -6.86
C LYS A 375 34.28 1.51 -8.16
N ASN A 376 33.10 1.85 -8.68
CA ASN A 376 32.93 2.62 -9.91
C ASN A 376 31.67 3.50 -9.85
N MET A 377 31.84 4.79 -9.57
CA MET A 377 30.71 5.70 -9.43
C MET A 377 29.98 5.98 -10.76
N VAL A 378 30.66 5.89 -11.90
CA VAL A 378 30.02 6.10 -13.21
C VAL A 378 28.97 5.02 -13.45
N ASN A 379 29.35 3.76 -13.24
CA ASN A 379 28.42 2.63 -13.35
C ASN A 379 27.32 2.71 -12.27
N ALA A 380 27.68 3.09 -11.03
CA ALA A 380 26.69 3.24 -9.96
C ALA A 380 25.57 4.21 -10.36
N LEU A 381 25.92 5.39 -10.89
CA LEU A 381 24.96 6.40 -11.32
C LEU A 381 24.10 5.94 -12.50
N GLU A 382 24.67 5.21 -13.44
CA GLU A 382 23.94 4.66 -14.58
C GLU A 382 22.86 3.68 -14.09
N TRP A 383 23.22 2.75 -13.20
CA TRP A 383 22.27 1.80 -12.61
C TRP A 383 21.21 2.46 -11.72
N TYR A 384 21.58 3.46 -10.92
CA TYR A 384 20.61 4.26 -10.19
C TYR A 384 19.63 4.98 -11.12
N LYS A 385 20.08 5.51 -12.28
CA LYS A 385 19.21 6.14 -13.27
C LYS A 385 18.27 5.14 -13.95
N HIS A 386 18.73 3.93 -14.24
CA HIS A 386 17.85 2.87 -14.74
C HIS A 386 16.75 2.54 -13.72
N SER A 387 17.13 2.35 -12.45
CA SER A 387 16.19 2.08 -11.36
C SER A 387 15.16 3.22 -11.19
N ALA A 388 15.63 4.46 -11.23
CA ALA A 388 14.80 5.67 -11.17
C ALA A 388 13.84 5.80 -12.37
N THR A 389 14.26 5.38 -13.56
CA THR A 389 13.42 5.39 -14.77
C THR A 389 12.24 4.44 -14.65
N LEU A 390 12.43 3.33 -13.93
CA LEU A 390 11.39 2.36 -13.60
C LEU A 390 10.55 2.75 -12.36
N GLY A 391 10.75 3.97 -11.85
CA GLY A 391 9.95 4.53 -10.77
C GLY A 391 10.33 4.07 -9.37
N TYR A 392 11.53 3.49 -9.17
CA TYR A 392 12.00 3.15 -7.82
C TYR A 392 12.37 4.42 -7.05
N ASP A 393 11.44 4.85 -6.22
CA ASP A 393 11.43 6.12 -5.49
C ASP A 393 12.70 6.36 -4.66
N ARG A 394 13.30 5.29 -4.11
CA ARG A 394 14.55 5.35 -3.37
C ARG A 394 15.75 5.68 -4.24
N ALA A 395 15.84 5.13 -5.46
CA ALA A 395 16.90 5.48 -6.40
C ALA A 395 16.80 6.95 -6.82
N ILE A 396 15.57 7.41 -7.06
CA ILE A 396 15.30 8.82 -7.40
C ILE A 396 15.77 9.74 -6.26
N LEU A 397 15.44 9.41 -5.00
CA LEU A 397 15.89 10.17 -3.84
C LEU A 397 17.42 10.19 -3.72
N ASP A 398 18.07 9.03 -3.80
CA ASP A 398 19.52 8.93 -3.60
C ASP A 398 20.29 9.65 -4.72
N LEU A 399 19.80 9.64 -5.97
CA LEU A 399 20.32 10.52 -7.04
C LEU A 399 20.26 11.99 -6.64
N GLY A 400 19.14 12.45 -6.09
CA GLY A 400 19.01 13.81 -5.56
C GLY A 400 20.04 14.12 -4.47
N ILE A 401 20.27 13.17 -3.55
CA ILE A 401 21.27 13.31 -2.48
C ILE A 401 22.69 13.40 -3.06
N PHE A 402 23.05 12.59 -4.06
CA PHE A 402 24.38 12.65 -4.66
C PHE A 402 24.67 14.02 -5.28
N TYR A 403 23.71 14.57 -6.02
CA TYR A 403 23.84 15.90 -6.62
C TYR A 403 23.78 17.03 -5.58
N LEU A 404 23.04 16.84 -4.47
CA LEU A 404 23.00 17.79 -3.35
C LEU A 404 24.34 17.86 -2.63
N GLU A 405 24.94 16.71 -2.30
CA GLU A 405 26.17 16.65 -1.49
C GLU A 405 27.44 16.93 -2.29
N GLY A 406 27.47 16.61 -3.58
CA GLY A 406 28.63 16.87 -4.44
C GLY A 406 29.87 16.02 -4.13
N LYS A 407 29.75 14.98 -3.29
CA LYS A 407 30.88 14.14 -2.86
C LYS A 407 31.30 13.11 -3.91
N GLU A 408 30.32 12.53 -4.59
CA GLU A 408 30.52 11.43 -5.53
C GLU A 408 30.30 11.86 -6.99
N VAL A 409 29.57 12.96 -7.19
CA VAL A 409 29.34 13.63 -8.47
C VAL A 409 29.57 15.12 -8.31
N PRO A 410 29.85 15.87 -9.39
CA PRO A 410 29.82 17.33 -9.33
C PRO A 410 28.50 17.80 -8.74
N GLN A 411 28.59 18.66 -7.73
CA GLN A 411 27.42 19.23 -7.07
C GLN A 411 26.55 19.97 -8.08
N ASP A 412 25.25 19.69 -8.05
CA ASP A 412 24.27 20.35 -8.90
C ASP A 412 22.94 20.45 -8.15
N TYR A 413 22.70 21.62 -7.55
CA TYR A 413 21.46 21.86 -6.82
C TYR A 413 20.22 21.86 -7.72
N THR A 414 20.37 22.16 -9.01
CA THR A 414 19.22 22.13 -9.94
C THR A 414 18.77 20.70 -10.16
N LEU A 415 19.73 19.80 -10.45
CA LEU A 415 19.43 18.37 -10.58
C LEU A 415 18.94 17.78 -9.26
N ALA A 416 19.54 18.14 -8.13
CA ALA A 416 19.09 17.69 -6.82
C ALA A 416 17.61 18.05 -6.58
N HIS A 417 17.23 19.31 -6.84
CA HIS A 417 15.85 19.77 -6.73
C HIS A 417 14.90 18.95 -7.62
N GLN A 418 15.26 18.75 -8.89
CA GLN A 418 14.45 17.97 -9.84
C GLN A 418 14.23 16.53 -9.37
N TYR A 419 15.28 15.86 -8.89
CA TYR A 419 15.17 14.50 -8.36
C TYR A 419 14.34 14.46 -7.08
N PHE A 420 14.45 15.45 -6.18
CA PHE A 420 13.59 15.48 -4.99
C PHE A 420 12.13 15.76 -5.32
N GLU A 421 11.84 16.63 -6.28
CA GLU A 421 10.47 16.82 -6.77
C GLU A 421 9.91 15.55 -7.39
N GLN A 422 10.70 14.87 -8.23
CA GLN A 422 10.32 13.59 -8.81
C GLN A 422 10.09 12.53 -7.72
N ALA A 423 11.00 12.38 -6.76
CA ALA A 423 10.85 11.41 -5.67
C ALA A 423 9.58 11.70 -4.85
N TRP A 424 9.26 12.98 -4.61
CA TRP A 424 8.02 13.36 -3.92
C TRP A 424 6.77 13.03 -4.74
N GLN A 425 6.76 13.27 -6.05
CA GLN A 425 5.67 12.89 -6.94
C GLN A 425 5.43 11.37 -6.96
N TYR A 426 6.51 10.59 -6.90
CA TYR A 426 6.49 9.12 -6.78
C TYR A 426 6.18 8.63 -5.35
N GLY A 427 5.99 9.53 -4.39
CA GLY A 427 5.52 9.22 -3.04
C GLY A 427 6.62 8.96 -2.01
N HIS A 428 7.88 9.24 -2.31
CA HIS A 428 8.96 9.09 -1.32
C HIS A 428 8.84 10.13 -0.20
N MET A 429 8.45 9.71 1.00
CA MET A 429 8.14 10.61 2.14
C MET A 429 9.28 11.57 2.55
N LYS A 430 10.54 11.17 2.37
CA LYS A 430 11.70 12.00 2.76
C LYS A 430 12.03 13.07 1.73
N ALA A 431 11.52 12.97 0.50
CA ALA A 431 11.85 13.89 -0.57
C ALA A 431 11.46 15.36 -0.24
N PRO A 432 10.24 15.64 0.27
CA PRO A 432 9.90 17.00 0.70
C PRO A 432 10.80 17.51 1.82
N ARG A 433 11.34 16.66 2.71
CA ARG A 433 12.34 17.10 3.69
C ARG A 433 13.59 17.68 3.02
N TYR A 434 14.08 17.05 1.95
CA TYR A 434 15.25 17.58 1.24
C TYR A 434 14.94 18.86 0.47
N LEU A 435 13.75 18.99 -0.13
CA LEU A 435 13.29 20.27 -0.70
C LEU A 435 13.23 21.37 0.37
N GLY A 436 12.81 21.03 1.58
CA GLY A 436 12.79 21.95 2.72
C GLY A 436 14.19 22.38 3.16
N LEU A 437 15.13 21.44 3.25
CA LEU A 437 16.53 21.73 3.59
C LEU A 437 17.20 22.64 2.55
N MET A 438 16.93 22.40 1.26
CA MET A 438 17.44 23.26 0.20
C MET A 438 16.90 24.69 0.31
N ALA A 439 15.61 24.84 0.62
CA ALA A 439 15.00 26.16 0.84
C ALA A 439 15.53 26.84 2.12
N GLU A 440 15.72 26.10 3.21
CA GLU A 440 16.24 26.63 4.49
C GLU A 440 17.67 27.18 4.35
N HIS A 441 18.50 26.49 3.57
CA HIS A 441 19.92 26.83 3.41
C HIS A 441 20.25 27.61 2.14
N GLY A 442 19.27 27.88 1.27
CA GLY A 442 19.50 28.56 0.00
C GLY A 442 20.38 27.77 -0.97
N LEU A 443 20.12 26.46 -1.10
CA LEU A 443 20.89 25.56 -1.96
C LEU A 443 20.23 25.51 -3.35
N GLY A 444 20.82 26.22 -4.31
CA GLY A 444 20.29 26.37 -5.68
C GLY A 444 19.31 27.53 -5.87
N GLU A 445 18.79 28.09 -4.77
CA GLU A 445 17.91 29.26 -4.74
C GLU A 445 18.26 30.14 -3.52
N ASN A 446 17.55 31.26 -3.31
CA ASN A 446 17.70 32.04 -2.08
C ASN A 446 17.06 31.34 -0.88
N VAL A 447 17.54 31.65 0.33
CA VAL A 447 16.92 31.17 1.58
C VAL A 447 15.44 31.56 1.63
N ASP A 448 14.58 30.58 1.89
CA ASP A 448 13.14 30.73 2.06
C ASP A 448 12.61 29.79 3.15
N TYR A 449 12.52 30.31 4.37
CA TYR A 449 12.01 29.57 5.52
C TYR A 449 10.51 29.25 5.43
N ALA A 450 9.72 30.03 4.67
CA ALA A 450 8.30 29.74 4.48
C ALA A 450 8.13 28.52 3.55
N LYS A 451 8.91 28.45 2.47
CA LYS A 451 9.02 27.26 1.62
C LYS A 451 9.55 26.06 2.42
N ALA A 452 10.58 26.24 3.25
CA ALA A 452 11.10 25.19 4.13
C ALA A 452 10.01 24.64 5.07
N MET A 453 9.29 25.50 5.79
CA MET A 453 8.18 25.11 6.67
C MET A 453 7.10 24.34 5.92
N LYS A 454 6.71 24.79 4.72
CA LYS A 454 5.71 24.09 3.89
C LYS A 454 6.18 22.67 3.54
N MET A 455 7.42 22.54 3.10
CA MET A 455 8.01 21.26 2.70
C MET A 455 8.21 20.32 3.90
N TYR A 456 8.64 20.84 5.05
CA TYR A 456 8.75 20.02 6.26
C TYR A 456 7.40 19.53 6.77
N ARG A 457 6.34 20.35 6.68
CA ARG A 457 4.98 19.87 7.00
C ARG A 457 4.55 18.74 6.08
N ALA A 458 4.74 18.90 4.77
CA ALA A 458 4.47 17.85 3.79
C ALA A 458 5.20 16.53 4.12
N ALA A 459 6.47 16.60 4.49
CA ALA A 459 7.25 15.44 4.91
C ALA A 459 6.75 14.83 6.23
N SER A 460 6.44 15.66 7.23
CA SER A 460 5.94 15.20 8.53
C SER A 460 4.57 14.54 8.40
N ASP A 461 3.68 15.06 7.55
CA ASP A 461 2.34 14.50 7.33
C ASP A 461 2.41 13.19 6.54
N ALA A 462 3.46 13.02 5.71
CA ALA A 462 3.81 11.76 5.06
C ALA A 462 4.52 10.75 5.99
N GLY A 463 4.81 11.11 7.25
CA GLY A 463 5.42 10.22 8.25
C GLY A 463 6.92 10.41 8.50
N ASP A 464 7.59 11.40 7.88
CA ASP A 464 8.99 11.70 8.18
C ASP A 464 9.13 12.44 9.51
N ILE A 465 9.41 11.69 10.58
CA ILE A 465 9.63 12.23 11.93
C ILE A 465 10.81 13.22 12.01
N THR A 466 11.77 13.16 11.08
CA THR A 466 12.87 14.14 11.03
C THR A 466 12.34 15.51 10.69
N ALA A 467 11.36 15.57 9.78
CA ALA A 467 10.77 16.83 9.37
C ALA A 467 9.99 17.49 10.51
N ALA A 468 9.35 16.70 11.38
CA ALA A 468 8.75 17.22 12.61
C ALA A 468 9.78 17.92 13.51
N ALA A 469 11.00 17.36 13.64
CA ALA A 469 12.09 18.00 14.38
C ALA A 469 12.55 19.31 13.73
N LEU A 470 12.65 19.33 12.39
CA LEU A 470 13.02 20.55 11.64
C LEU A 470 11.97 21.65 11.79
N ILE A 471 10.68 21.30 11.81
CA ILE A 471 9.61 22.27 12.12
C ILE A 471 9.78 22.83 13.54
N GLY A 472 10.09 21.96 14.52
CA GLY A 472 10.38 22.38 15.88
C GLY A 472 11.53 23.40 15.94
N HIS A 473 12.58 23.16 15.16
CA HIS A 473 13.71 24.09 15.03
C HIS A 473 13.31 25.45 14.45
N LEU A 474 12.48 25.49 13.39
CA LEU A 474 11.99 26.74 12.83
C LEU A 474 11.20 27.57 13.86
N TYR A 475 10.34 26.93 14.67
CA TYR A 475 9.64 27.61 15.76
C TYR A 475 10.56 28.06 16.89
N GLU A 476 11.54 27.24 17.26
CA GLU A 476 12.48 27.56 18.33
C GLU A 476 13.32 28.79 17.99
N GLN A 477 13.71 28.92 16.73
CA GLN A 477 14.58 29.99 16.23
C GLN A 477 13.81 31.19 15.63
N GLY A 478 12.49 31.06 15.43
CA GLY A 478 11.68 32.09 14.79
C GLY A 478 11.99 32.28 13.30
N LEU A 479 12.34 31.20 12.59
CA LEU A 479 12.73 31.22 11.19
C LEU A 479 11.51 31.03 10.29
N GLY A 480 11.08 32.10 9.62
CA GLY A 480 9.89 32.10 8.76
C GLY A 480 8.55 32.00 9.50
N VAL A 481 8.58 31.87 10.83
CA VAL A 481 7.43 31.86 11.73
C VAL A 481 7.74 32.62 13.02
N PRO A 482 6.73 33.13 13.76
CA PRO A 482 6.96 33.70 15.08
C PRO A 482 7.61 32.67 16.02
N GLN A 483 8.63 33.10 16.76
CA GLN A 483 9.33 32.24 17.71
C GLN A 483 8.37 31.74 18.80
N SER A 484 8.37 30.43 19.05
CA SER A 484 7.50 29.79 20.03
C SER A 484 8.12 28.51 20.57
N ASN A 485 8.60 28.56 21.81
CA ASN A 485 9.12 27.37 22.48
C ASN A 485 8.02 26.33 22.75
N THR A 486 6.77 26.74 22.95
CA THR A 486 5.66 25.81 23.13
C THR A 486 5.38 25.03 21.85
N ASP A 487 5.35 25.70 20.70
CA ASP A 487 5.18 25.00 19.41
C ASP A 487 6.39 24.13 19.09
N ALA A 488 7.62 24.63 19.35
CA ALA A 488 8.84 23.86 19.17
C ALA A 488 8.81 22.55 19.96
N LEU A 489 8.47 22.63 21.25
CA LEU A 489 8.30 21.45 22.12
C LEU A 489 7.28 20.46 21.55
N ASN A 490 6.11 20.94 21.15
CA ASN A 490 5.04 20.08 20.61
C ASN A 490 5.52 19.34 19.34
N TRP A 491 6.26 20.01 18.47
CA TRP A 491 6.82 19.40 17.27
C TRP A 491 7.97 18.43 17.56
N TYR A 492 8.82 18.73 18.55
CA TYR A 492 9.82 17.78 19.01
C TYR A 492 9.18 16.52 19.63
N LEU A 493 8.10 16.68 20.40
CA LEU A 493 7.32 15.55 20.93
C LEU A 493 6.59 14.77 19.83
N LYS A 494 6.19 15.42 18.73
CA LYS A 494 5.68 14.70 17.55
C LYS A 494 6.78 13.85 16.89
N ALA A 495 8.01 14.34 16.86
CA ALA A 495 9.16 13.59 16.32
C ALA A 495 9.61 12.43 17.24
N ALA A 496 9.45 12.58 18.56
CA ALA A 496 9.78 11.58 19.57
C ALA A 496 8.81 11.71 20.76
N PRO A 497 7.72 10.90 20.83
CA PRO A 497 6.69 11.11 21.85
C PRO A 497 7.09 10.64 23.25
N SER A 498 7.95 9.62 23.35
CA SER A 498 8.54 9.14 24.62
C SER A 498 9.97 8.61 24.43
N PRO A 499 10.79 8.56 25.49
CA PRO A 499 12.10 7.92 25.44
C PRO A 499 12.03 6.45 25.02
N GLU A 500 10.98 5.72 25.42
CA GLU A 500 10.79 4.30 25.09
C GLU A 500 10.51 4.09 23.60
N GLN A 501 9.56 4.84 23.04
CA GLN A 501 9.24 4.78 21.61
C GLN A 501 10.38 5.34 20.76
N ALA A 502 11.13 6.30 21.30
CA ALA A 502 12.38 6.71 20.71
C ALA A 502 13.33 5.50 20.69
N ALA A 503 13.73 4.91 21.80
CA ALA A 503 14.71 3.81 21.82
C ALA A 503 14.44 2.66 20.82
N ALA A 504 13.17 2.39 20.46
CA ALA A 504 12.78 1.40 19.45
C ALA A 504 13.04 1.80 17.96
N ASN A 505 13.32 3.07 17.66
CA ASN A 505 13.50 3.63 16.31
C ASN A 505 14.96 4.06 16.05
N VAL A 506 15.49 3.95 14.83
CA VAL A 506 16.96 3.94 14.55
C VAL A 506 17.50 5.20 13.80
N HIS A 507 16.68 6.20 13.44
CA HIS A 507 17.05 7.26 12.46
C HIS A 507 16.76 8.71 12.97
N PRO A 508 17.18 9.82 12.30
CA PRO A 508 17.86 11.01 12.86
C PRO A 508 17.01 11.96 13.73
N ARG A 509 16.26 11.42 14.68
CA ARG A 509 15.65 12.15 15.79
C ARG A 509 16.66 12.62 16.84
N ILE A 510 17.96 12.31 16.71
CA ILE A 510 18.98 12.69 17.70
C ILE A 510 18.86 14.18 18.04
N GLN A 511 18.65 15.03 17.03
CA GLN A 511 18.41 16.45 17.25
C GLN A 511 17.14 16.71 18.10
N ALA A 512 16.00 16.09 17.77
CA ALA A 512 14.80 16.19 18.60
C ALA A 512 15.02 15.71 20.04
N LEU A 513 15.74 14.60 20.23
CA LEU A 513 16.05 14.07 21.57
C LEU A 513 16.93 15.03 22.38
N LEU A 514 17.97 15.59 21.75
CA LEU A 514 18.84 16.58 22.38
C LEU A 514 18.05 17.83 22.77
N ARG A 515 17.16 18.30 21.88
CA ARG A 515 16.28 19.45 22.18
C ARG A 515 15.27 19.13 23.28
N LEU A 516 14.63 17.96 23.27
CA LEU A 516 13.73 17.53 24.35
C LEU A 516 14.45 17.45 25.69
N GLY A 517 15.62 16.81 25.73
CA GLY A 517 16.48 16.77 26.92
C GLY A 517 16.79 18.18 27.44
N TYR A 518 17.16 19.09 26.53
CA TYR A 518 17.48 20.48 26.86
C TYR A 518 16.27 21.24 27.41
N PHE A 519 15.09 21.07 26.81
CA PHE A 519 13.85 21.70 27.25
C PHE A 519 13.45 21.26 28.65
N TYR A 520 13.49 19.96 28.94
CA TYR A 520 13.22 19.44 30.28
C TYR A 520 14.30 19.84 31.29
N GLU A 521 15.57 19.88 30.89
CA GLU A 521 16.66 20.28 31.79
C GLU A 521 16.53 21.73 32.25
N HIS A 522 16.07 22.63 31.36
CA HIS A 522 16.01 24.07 31.63
C HIS A 522 14.60 24.60 31.90
N GLY A 523 13.57 23.76 31.83
CA GLY A 523 12.17 24.18 32.01
C GLY A 523 11.67 25.11 30.89
N ILE A 524 12.07 24.85 29.65
CA ILE A 524 11.68 25.68 28.49
C ILE A 524 10.33 25.16 27.96
N ALA A 525 9.27 25.94 28.15
CA ALA A 525 7.89 25.57 27.81
C ALA A 525 7.35 24.29 28.49
N VAL A 526 8.13 23.70 29.42
CA VAL A 526 7.78 22.58 30.30
C VAL A 526 8.21 22.88 31.73
N THR A 527 7.68 22.14 32.70
CA THR A 527 8.24 22.15 34.05
C THR A 527 9.63 21.52 34.00
N GLN A 528 10.61 22.15 34.66
CA GLN A 528 11.96 21.61 34.76
C GLN A 528 11.94 20.22 35.40
N ASP A 529 12.51 19.23 34.71
CA ASP A 529 12.59 17.84 35.15
C ASP A 529 13.90 17.21 34.65
N LYS A 530 14.89 17.15 35.55
CA LYS A 530 16.20 16.58 35.25
C LYS A 530 16.15 15.07 35.01
N THR A 531 15.18 14.36 35.59
CA THR A 531 15.02 12.92 35.40
C THR A 531 14.50 12.62 34.00
N GLN A 532 13.51 13.38 33.52
CA GLN A 532 13.05 13.30 32.13
C GLN A 532 14.16 13.71 31.16
N ALA A 533 14.86 14.82 31.45
CA ALA A 533 16.00 15.25 30.63
C ALA A 533 17.05 14.14 30.48
N LEU A 534 17.44 13.50 31.59
CA LEU A 534 18.40 12.39 31.59
C LEU A 534 17.92 11.23 30.72
N ARG A 535 16.63 10.85 30.78
CA ARG A 535 16.08 9.77 29.94
C ARG A 535 16.18 10.10 28.46
N TRP A 536 15.84 11.32 28.05
CA TRP A 536 15.99 11.76 26.66
C TRP A 536 17.45 11.71 26.19
N TYR A 537 18.38 12.21 27.00
CA TYR A 537 19.81 12.16 26.69
C TYR A 537 20.38 10.74 26.65
N GLN A 538 19.91 9.83 27.52
CA GLN A 538 20.32 8.43 27.50
C GLN A 538 19.94 7.75 26.18
N VAL A 539 18.75 8.02 25.66
CA VAL A 539 18.33 7.51 24.35
C VAL A 539 19.15 8.13 23.22
N ALA A 540 19.51 9.42 23.31
CA ALA A 540 20.38 10.04 22.30
C ALA A 540 21.82 9.51 22.36
N ALA A 541 22.29 9.10 23.54
CA ALA A 541 23.64 8.59 23.76
C ALA A 541 23.85 7.15 23.22
N THR A 542 22.77 6.38 22.96
CA THR A 542 22.90 5.06 22.33
C THR A 542 23.52 5.15 20.93
N ASP A 543 23.36 6.30 20.27
CA ASP A 543 23.93 6.60 18.95
C ASP A 543 25.35 7.20 19.05
N LEU A 544 26.01 7.08 20.22
CA LEU A 544 27.35 7.62 20.51
C LEU A 544 27.48 9.15 20.30
N ASN A 545 26.36 9.88 20.43
CA ASN A 545 26.37 11.33 20.30
C ASN A 545 27.13 11.98 21.48
N ALA A 546 28.17 12.76 21.18
CA ALA A 546 29.05 13.34 22.19
C ALA A 546 28.35 14.34 23.13
N GLU A 547 27.43 15.14 22.60
CA GLU A 547 26.65 16.10 23.40
C GLU A 547 25.73 15.36 24.38
N ALA A 548 25.03 14.33 23.89
CA ALA A 548 24.18 13.49 24.72
C ALA A 548 24.97 12.80 25.84
N MET A 549 26.12 12.17 25.53
CA MET A 549 26.95 11.51 26.54
C MET A 549 27.47 12.49 27.61
N ALA A 550 27.86 13.70 27.20
CA ALA A 550 28.26 14.75 28.13
C ALA A 550 27.10 15.20 29.02
N ALA A 551 25.91 15.36 28.47
CA ALA A 551 24.70 15.69 29.23
C ALA A 551 24.31 14.58 30.21
N VAL A 552 24.37 13.31 29.80
CA VAL A 552 24.16 12.14 30.68
C VAL A 552 25.14 12.18 31.84
N THR A 553 26.43 12.40 31.58
CA THR A 553 27.46 12.45 32.63
C THR A 553 27.18 13.58 33.60
N ARG A 554 26.83 14.76 33.10
CA ARG A 554 26.51 15.95 33.91
C ARG A 554 25.26 15.79 34.78
N LEU A 555 24.25 15.07 34.31
CA LEU A 555 22.96 14.91 35.01
C LEU A 555 22.89 13.65 35.88
N SER A 556 23.86 12.73 35.75
CA SER A 556 23.97 11.52 36.58
C SER A 556 24.73 11.75 37.89
N HIS A 557 25.24 12.97 38.10
CA HIS A 557 25.94 13.45 39.29
C HIS A 557 25.18 14.64 39.88
#